data_AF-A0A849RRG6-F1
#
_entry.id   AF-A0A849RRG6-F1
#
_cell.length_a   1.000
_cell.length_b   1.000
_cell.length_c   1.000
_cell.angle_alpha   90.00
_cell.angle_beta   90.00
_cell.angle_gamma   90.00
#
_symmetry.space_group_name_H-M   'P 1'
#
loop_
_entity.id
_entity.type
_entity.pdbx_description
1 polymer ?
#
loop_
_entity_poly.entity_id
_entity_poly.type
_entity_poly.pdbx_seq_one_letter_code
_entity_poly.pdbx_strand_id
1 'polypeptide(L)' 'APQYGGYCAFGMAKGYKAVIDPAAFTVVDDKLYLNYSEAIRSKWQTDIPGYISKANANWPDVKRLTKVHQ' A
#
# COMPACT_ATOMS: atom_id res chain seq x y z
N ALA A 1 0.88 5.47 -12.76
CA ALA A 1 -0.18 5.44 -11.72
C ALA A 1 0.35 4.73 -10.47
N PRO A 2 -0.17 5.00 -9.25
CA PRO A 2 0.26 4.27 -8.05
C PRO A 2 0.02 2.76 -8.17
N GLN A 3 0.94 1.95 -7.64
CA GLN A 3 0.97 0.49 -7.82
C GLN A 3 -0.33 -0.20 -7.36
N TYR A 4 -0.97 0.30 -6.30
CA TYR A 4 -2.21 -0.25 -5.74
C TYR A 4 -3.40 0.70 -5.88
N GLY A 5 -3.49 1.41 -7.01
CA GLY A 5 -4.69 2.18 -7.37
C GLY A 5 -5.01 3.35 -6.43
N GLY A 6 -3.99 3.90 -5.75
CA GLY A 6 -4.16 5.02 -4.82
C GLY A 6 -4.40 4.61 -3.36
N TYR A 7 -4.36 3.32 -3.03
CA TYR A 7 -4.54 2.83 -1.66
C TYR A 7 -3.22 2.54 -0.95
N CYS A 8 -3.26 2.53 0.38
CA CYS A 8 -2.12 2.23 1.23
C CYS A 8 -1.49 0.86 0.91
N ALA A 9 -0.21 0.85 0.55
CA ALA A 9 0.56 -0.35 0.24
C ALA A 9 0.70 -1.29 1.44
N PHE A 10 0.82 -0.73 2.65
CA PHE A 10 0.81 -1.52 3.88
C PHE A 10 -0.56 -2.16 4.14
N GLY A 11 -1.65 -1.40 3.96
CA GLY A 11 -3.02 -1.95 4.06
C GLY A 11 -3.25 -3.06 3.03
N MET A 12 -2.76 -2.85 1.80
CA MET A 12 -2.81 -3.86 0.75
C MET A 12 -2.08 -5.15 1.15
N ALA A 13 -0.88 -5.03 1.73
CA ALA A 13 -0.14 -6.17 2.27
C ALA A 13 -0.86 -6.88 3.43
N LYS A 14 -1.79 -6.19 4.10
CA LYS A 14 -2.64 -6.72 5.18
C LYS A 14 -4.04 -7.15 4.71
N GLY A 15 -4.36 -7.03 3.42
CA GLY A 15 -5.60 -7.54 2.85
C GLY A 15 -6.78 -6.56 2.89
N TYR A 16 -6.55 -5.25 3.03
CA TYR A 16 -7.63 -4.25 3.04
C TYR A 16 -7.26 -2.96 2.30
N LYS A 17 -8.26 -2.19 1.87
CA LYS A 17 -8.06 -0.83 1.36
C LYS A 17 -8.01 0.14 2.53
N ALA A 18 -7.05 1.05 2.52
CA ALA A 18 -7.05 2.21 3.41
C ALA A 18 -6.70 3.48 2.62
N VAL A 19 -7.16 4.62 3.13
CA VAL A 19 -6.75 5.94 2.64
C VAL A 19 -5.23 6.15 2.76
N ILE A 20 -4.74 7.23 2.17
CA ILE A 20 -3.33 7.55 2.10
C ILE A 20 -3.08 8.98 2.55
N ASP A 21 -1.85 9.23 2.97
CA ASP A 21 -1.26 10.56 2.99
C ASP A 21 -0.38 10.70 1.73
N PRO A 22 -0.63 11.69 0.84
CA PRO A 22 0.19 11.89 -0.35
C PRO A 22 1.66 12.16 -0.07
N ALA A 23 2.01 12.70 1.11
CA ALA A 23 3.39 12.91 1.53
C ALA A 23 4.08 11.58 1.88
N ALA A 24 3.32 10.58 2.33
CA ALA A 24 3.81 9.27 2.74
C ALA A 24 3.99 8.32 1.55
N PHE A 25 4.85 8.68 0.60
CA PHE A 25 5.14 7.88 -0.59
C PHE A 25 6.55 7.29 -0.61
N THR A 26 6.72 6.19 -1.33
CA THR A 26 8.02 5.60 -1.67
C THR A 26 8.01 5.15 -3.13
N VAL A 27 9.11 5.39 -3.85
CA VAL A 27 9.30 4.87 -5.22
C VAL A 27 10.26 3.69 -5.16
N VAL A 28 9.88 2.56 -5.76
CA VAL A 28 10.68 1.34 -5.85
C VAL A 28 10.50 0.78 -7.26
N ASP A 29 11.59 0.54 -7.98
CA ASP A 29 11.57 0.02 -9.36
C ASP A 29 10.58 0.77 -10.27
N ASP A 30 10.70 2.11 -10.28
CA ASP A 30 9.84 3.04 -11.03
C ASP A 30 8.33 2.97 -10.70
N LYS A 31 7.96 2.32 -9.59
CA LYS A 31 6.58 2.22 -9.11
C LYS A 31 6.37 3.08 -7.87
N LEU A 32 5.27 3.83 -7.88
CA LEU A 32 4.84 4.66 -6.77
C LEU A 32 4.00 3.86 -5.77
N TYR A 33 4.46 3.81 -4.52
CA TYR A 33 3.77 3.22 -3.38
C TYR A 33 3.35 4.33 -2.42
N LEU A 34 2.11 4.26 -1.94
CA LEU A 34 1.52 5.23 -1.02
C LEU A 34 1.24 4.54 0.32
N ASN A 35 1.30 5.27 1.42
CA ASN A 35 1.00 4.75 2.75
C ASN A 35 -0.01 5.65 3.47
N TYR A 36 -0.65 5.09 4.49
CA TYR A 36 -1.69 5.75 5.29
C TYR A 36 -1.20 7.00 6.03
N SER A 37 0.06 6.96 6.50
CA SER A 37 0.73 8.04 7.21
C SER A 37 2.24 7.81 7.18
N GLU A 38 3.04 8.80 7.57
CA GLU A 38 4.50 8.64 7.70
C GLU A 38 4.89 7.52 8.67
N ALA A 39 4.16 7.33 9.78
CA ALA A 39 4.44 6.25 10.72
C ALA A 39 4.22 4.86 10.08
N ILE A 40 3.17 4.72 9.27
CA ILE A 40 2.89 3.47 8.53
C ILE A 40 3.88 3.29 7.39
N ARG A 41 4.33 4.38 6.74
CA ARG A 41 5.41 4.35 5.76
C ARG A 41 6.70 3.83 6.37
N SER A 42 7.14 4.38 7.51
CA SER A 42 8.32 3.88 8.23
C SER A 42 8.20 2.40 8.58
N LYS A 43 7.03 1.94 9.03
CA LYS A 43 6.77 0.51 9.27
C LYS A 43 6.79 -0.33 7.99
N TRP A 44 6.31 0.20 6.88
CA TRP A 44 6.36 -0.48 5.59
C TRP A 44 7.79 -0.58 5.06
N GLN A 45 8.61 0.45 5.31
CA GLN A 45 10.00 0.51 4.87
C GLN A 45 10.92 -0.51 5.57
N THR A 46 10.52 -1.09 6.70
CA THR A 46 11.31 -2.13 7.38
C THR A 46 11.43 -3.42 6.57
N ASP A 47 10.50 -3.68 5.66
CA ASP A 47 10.47 -4.89 4.81
C ASP A 47 9.72 -4.61 3.50
N ILE A 48 10.27 -3.71 2.69
CA ILE A 48 9.67 -3.32 1.41
C ILE A 48 9.41 -4.53 0.51
N PRO A 49 10.39 -5.44 0.25
CA PRO A 49 10.16 -6.57 -0.64
C PRO A 49 9.08 -7.52 -0.11
N GLY A 50 9.08 -7.81 1.19
CA GLY A 50 8.09 -8.69 1.81
C GLY A 50 6.68 -8.11 1.81
N TYR A 51 6.53 -6.81 2.07
CA TYR A 51 5.21 -6.17 1.97
C TYR A 51 4.74 -6.01 0.53
N ILE A 52 5.61 -5.77 -0.45
CA ILE A 52 5.24 -5.76 -1.87
C ILE A 52 4.75 -7.14 -2.29
N SER A 53 5.47 -8.21 -1.93
CA SER A 53 5.06 -9.59 -2.25
C SER A 53 3.67 -9.91 -1.69
N LYS A 54 3.42 -9.62 -0.42
CA LYS A 54 2.10 -9.80 0.23
C LYS A 54 1.01 -8.95 -0.42
N ALA A 55 1.30 -7.69 -0.71
CA ALA A 55 0.35 -6.79 -1.35
C ALA A 55 -0.02 -7.24 -2.77
N ASN A 56 0.96 -7.73 -3.55
CA ASN A 56 0.71 -8.30 -4.87
C ASN A 56 -0.18 -9.54 -4.80
N ALA A 57 0.04 -10.41 -3.80
CA ALA A 57 -0.80 -11.60 -3.59
C ALA A 57 -2.26 -11.22 -3.24
N ASN A 58 -2.45 -10.19 -2.41
CA ASN A 58 -3.78 -9.74 -1.99
C ASN A 58 -4.50 -8.88 -3.04
N TRP A 59 -3.75 -8.18 -3.91
CA TRP A 59 -4.28 -7.17 -4.83
C TRP A 59 -5.46 -7.65 -5.69
N PRO A 60 -5.44 -8.85 -6.31
CA PRO A 60 -6.54 -9.33 -7.13
C PRO A 60 -7.88 -9.30 -6.42
N ASP A 61 -7.90 -9.63 -5.12
CA ASP A 61 -9.11 -9.71 -4.31
C ASP A 61 -9.46 -8.38 -3.66
N VAL A 62 -8.49 -7.73 -3.04
CA VAL A 62 -8.71 -6.47 -2.32
C VAL A 62 -9.16 -5.36 -3.26
N LYS A 63 -8.70 -5.33 -4.52
CA LYS A 63 -9.14 -4.30 -5.50
C LYS A 63 -10.66 -4.29 -5.71
N ARG A 64 -11.35 -5.42 -5.51
CA ARG A 64 -12.80 -5.58 -5.67
C ARG A 64 -13.60 -5.15 -4.42
N LEU A 65 -12.95 -4.94 -3.28
CA LEU A 65 -13.62 -4.49 -2.06
C LEU A 65 -14.10 -3.04 -2.20
N THR A 66 -15.31 -2.77 -1.72
CA THR A 66 -15.89 -1.42 -1.68
C THR A 66 -15.52 -0.66 -0.41
N LYS A 67 -15.29 -1.39 0.69
CA LYS A 67 -14.91 -0.80 1.98
C LYS A 67 -13.49 -0.25 1.92
N VAL A 68 -13.34 1.00 2.36
CA VAL A 68 -12.06 1.68 2.55
C VAL A 68 -11.95 2.09 4.01
N HIS A 69 -10.83 1.74 4.65
CA HIS A 69 -10.52 2.13 6.01
C HIS A 69 -9.96 3.55 6.02
N GLN A 70 -10.50 4.37 6.92
CA GLN A 70 -10.00 5.71 7.22
C GLN A 70 -9.03 5.69 8.39
#